data_AF-A0A4Q3T8C0-F1
#
_entry.id   AF-A0A4Q3T8C0-F1
#
_cell.length_a   1.000
_cell.length_b   1.000
_cell.length_c   1.000
_cell.angle_alpha   90.00
_cell.angle_beta   90.00
_cell.angle_gamma   90.00
#
_symmetry.space_group_name_H-M   'P 1'
#
loop_
_entity.id
_entity.type
_entity.pdbx_description
1 polymer ?
#
loop_
_entity_poly.entity_id
_entity_poly.type
_entity_poly.pdbx_seq_one_letter_code
_entity_poly.pdbx_strand_id
1 'polypeptide(L)' 'FEPVLGQPGPQIASILALVAANLGVTLVPESASQLALAGVVYKALRTPRLVHLALAHRRSEASAPVHNFVRLARSWVAA' A
#
# COMPACT_ATOMS: atom_id res chain seq x y z
N PHE A 1 -13.45 18.32 -10.19
CA PHE A 1 -12.61 17.46 -11.06
C PHE A 1 -13.13 16.05 -10.89
N GLU A 2 -13.37 15.34 -11.98
CA GLU A 2 -13.74 13.92 -11.99
C GLU A 2 -12.63 13.14 -12.72
N PRO A 3 -12.01 12.13 -12.08
CA PRO A 3 -10.93 11.38 -12.71
C PRO A 3 -11.46 10.47 -13.83
N VAL A 4 -10.77 10.42 -14.96
CA VAL A 4 -10.98 9.39 -15.97
C VAL A 4 -10.27 8.13 -15.50
N LEU A 5 -11.05 7.08 -15.22
CA LEU A 5 -10.51 5.80 -14.76
C LEU A 5 -9.84 5.06 -15.93
N GLY A 6 -8.60 4.61 -15.70
CA GLY A 6 -7.84 3.78 -16.62
C GLY A 6 -8.14 2.29 -16.47
N GLN A 7 -7.24 1.46 -17.00
CA GLN A 7 -7.37 0.00 -16.94
C GLN A 7 -7.21 -0.50 -15.49
N PRO A 8 -8.17 -1.29 -14.96
CA PRO A 8 -8.03 -1.87 -13.63
C PRO A 8 -6.94 -2.96 -13.64
N GLY A 9 -6.17 -3.04 -12.56
CA GLY A 9 -5.20 -4.11 -12.33
C GLY A 9 -5.53 -4.87 -11.04
N PRO A 10 -5.33 -6.20 -10.99
CA PRO A 10 -5.72 -7.01 -9.83
C PRO A 10 -4.84 -6.79 -8.60
N GLN A 11 -3.61 -6.30 -8.81
CA GLN A 11 -2.62 -6.08 -7.77
C GLN A 11 -1.71 -4.90 -8.12
N ILE A 12 -1.09 -4.29 -7.11
CA ILE A 12 -0.27 -3.08 -7.28
C ILE A 12 0.88 -3.27 -8.27
N ALA A 13 1.54 -4.43 -8.27
CA ALA A 13 2.62 -4.73 -9.20
C ALA A 13 2.15 -4.74 -10.66
N SER A 14 0.95 -5.27 -10.92
CA SER A 14 0.35 -5.27 -12.26
C SER A 14 -0.03 -3.87 -12.71
N ILE A 15 -0.53 -3.02 -11.81
CA ILE A 15 -0.82 -1.61 -12.12
C ILE A 15 0.48 -0.86 -12.45
N LEU A 16 1.55 -1.08 -11.67
CA LEU A 16 2.85 -0.46 -11.93
C LEU A 16 3.46 -0.91 -13.27
N ALA A 17 3.22 -2.14 -13.70
CA ALA A 17 3.63 -2.60 -15.03
C ALA A 17 2.91 -1.85 -16.16
N LEU A 18 1.63 -1.49 -15.99
CA LEU A 18 0.90 -0.65 -16.95
C LEU A 18 1.47 0.78 -17.00
N VAL A 19 1.86 1.33 -15.85
CA VAL A 19 2.55 2.62 -15.79
C VAL A 19 3.90 2.56 -16.50
N ALA A 20 4.70 1.51 -16.26
CA ALA A 20 5.97 1.30 -16.96
C ALA A 20 5.80 1.14 -18.48
N ALA A 21 4.67 0.58 -18.91
CA ALA A 21 4.29 0.49 -20.32
C ALA A 21 3.70 1.80 -20.89
N ASN A 22 3.76 2.92 -20.16
CA ASN A 22 3.23 4.24 -20.53
C ASN A 22 1.70 4.28 -20.74
N LEU A 23 0.95 3.39 -20.08
CA LEU A 23 -0.53 3.35 -20.18
C LEU A 23 -1.25 4.24 -19.17
N GLY A 24 -0.53 5.12 -18.47
CA GLY A 24 -1.11 6.12 -17.58
C GLY A 24 -0.30 6.35 -16.31
N VAL A 25 -0.99 6.82 -15.27
CA VAL A 25 -0.45 7.07 -13.93
C VAL A 25 -1.36 6.44 -12.88
N THR A 26 -0.82 6.19 -11.69
CA THR A 26 -1.60 5.67 -10.56
C THR A 26 -1.19 6.34 -9.26
N LEU A 27 -2.08 6.30 -8.27
CA LEU A 27 -1.79 6.70 -6.89
C LEU A 27 -1.44 5.46 -6.08
N VAL A 28 -0.36 5.55 -5.29
CA VAL A 28 0.09 4.46 -4.42
C VAL A 28 0.37 4.98 -3.01
N PRO A 29 0.26 4.13 -1.97
CA PRO A 29 0.85 4.41 -0.68
C PRO A 29 2.37 4.56 -0.80
N GLU A 30 2.99 5.33 0.09
CA GLU A 30 4.45 5.52 0.10
C GLU A 30 5.21 4.20 0.16
N SER A 31 4.75 3.22 0.94
CA SER A 31 5.38 1.90 1.04
C SER A 31 5.53 1.18 -0.30
N ALA A 32 4.64 1.45 -1.27
CA ALA A 32 4.71 0.84 -2.58
C ALA A 32 5.87 1.37 -3.43
N SER A 33 6.44 2.53 -3.11
CA SER A 33 7.62 3.05 -3.84
C SER A 33 8.87 2.20 -3.64
N GLN A 34 8.85 1.28 -2.66
CA GLN A 34 9.88 0.27 -2.49
C GLN A 34 9.90 -0.75 -3.65
N LEU A 35 8.81 -0.88 -4.40
CA LEU A 35 8.76 -1.65 -5.64
C LEU A 35 9.47 -0.85 -6.76
N ALA A 36 10.79 -0.98 -6.83
CA ALA A 36 11.62 -0.28 -7.81
C ALA A 36 11.50 -0.91 -9.21
N LEU A 37 10.40 -0.61 -9.91
CA LEU A 37 10.19 -1.08 -11.28
C LEU A 37 10.87 -0.15 -12.30
N ALA A 38 11.65 -0.74 -13.21
CA ALA A 38 12.30 0.01 -14.28
C ALA A 38 11.25 0.78 -15.12
N GLY A 39 11.53 2.05 -15.42
CA GLY A 39 10.62 2.91 -16.16
C GLY A 39 9.53 3.59 -15.32
N VAL A 40 9.46 3.35 -14.00
CA VAL A 40 8.53 4.04 -13.10
C VAL A 40 9.26 5.12 -12.30
N VAL A 41 8.66 6.32 -12.24
CA VAL A 41 9.12 7.42 -11.37
C VAL A 41 8.05 7.71 -10.33
N TYR A 42 8.43 7.66 -9.06
CA TYR A 42 7.57 8.02 -7.94
C TYR A 42 7.66 9.52 -7.65
N LYS A 43 6.51 10.20 -7.56
CA LYS A 43 6.43 11.63 -7.23
C LYS A 43 5.51 11.83 -6.04
N ALA A 44 5.99 12.57 -5.04
CA ALA A 44 5.17 12.95 -3.90
C ALA A 44 4.07 13.93 -4.33
N LEU A 45 2.85 13.73 -3.81
CA LEU A 45 1.76 14.69 -3.98
C LEU A 45 2.01 15.92 -3.10
N ARG A 46 1.67 17.11 -3.60
CA ARG A 46 1.75 18.36 -2.81
C ARG A 46 0.91 18.31 -1.53
N THR A 47 -0.23 17.63 -1.59
CA THR A 47 -1.16 17.44 -0.47
C THR A 47 -1.48 15.95 -0.36
N PRO A 48 -0.61 15.15 0.28
CA PRO A 48 -0.82 13.71 0.40
C PRO A 48 -2.02 13.41 1.32
N ARG A 49 -2.68 12.28 1.07
CA ARG A 49 -3.70 11.71 1.96
C ARG A 49 -3.10 10.50 2.65
N LEU A 50 -3.25 10.44 3.97
CA LEU A 50 -2.85 9.26 4.73
C LEU A 50 -3.84 8.12 4.45
N VAL A 51 -3.29 6.92 4.26
CA VAL A 51 -4.04 5.67 4.17
C VAL A 51 -3.66 4.78 5.34
N HIS A 52 -4.62 4.05 5.89
CA HIS A 52 -4.40 3.25 7.09
C HIS A 52 -3.99 1.83 6.74
N LEU A 53 -3.01 1.30 7.49
CA LEU A 53 -2.71 -0.13 7.55
C LEU A 53 -3.36 -0.70 8.81
N ALA A 54 -4.09 -1.81 8.68
CA ALA A 54 -4.81 -2.44 9.78
C ALA A 54 -4.36 -3.89 9.97
N LEU A 55 -4.36 -4.34 11.23
CA LEU A 55 -4.16 -5.74 11.61
C LEU A 55 -5.45 -6.28 12.23
N ALA A 56 -5.98 -7.36 11.67
CA ALA A 56 -7.13 -8.07 12.21
C ALA A 56 -6.70 -9.43 12.78
N HIS A 57 -7.26 -9.79 13.93
CA HIS A 57 -7.12 -11.12 14.52
C HIS A 57 -8.45 -11.55 15.13
N ARG A 58 -8.62 -12.85 15.40
CA ARG A 58 -9.84 -13.36 16.04
C ARG A 58 -10.02 -12.76 17.43
N ARG A 59 -11.26 -12.46 17.81
CA ARG A 59 -11.60 -11.93 19.15
C ARG A 59 -11.21 -12.91 20.26
N SER A 60 -11.51 -14.20 20.05
CA SER A 60 -11.17 -15.30 20.96
C SER A 60 -9.90 -16.03 20.49
N GLU A 61 -8.85 -15.26 20.16
CA GLU A 61 -7.56 -15.86 19.79
C GLU A 61 -6.85 -16.43 21.01
N ALA A 62 -6.25 -17.62 20.87
CA ALA A 62 -5.52 -18.31 21.94
C ALA A 62 -4.06 -18.63 21.56
N SER A 63 -3.68 -18.43 20.30
CA SER A 63 -2.33 -18.68 19.80
C SER A 63 -1.34 -17.67 20.35
N ALA A 64 -0.39 -18.14 21.18
CA ALA A 64 0.67 -17.31 21.72
C ALA A 64 1.48 -16.56 20.65
N PRO A 65 1.86 -17.15 19.49
CA PRO A 65 2.45 -16.42 18.38
C PRO A 65 1.63 -15.22 17.90
N VAL A 66 0.30 -15.35 17.80
CA VAL A 66 -0.56 -14.24 17.36
C VAL A 66 -0.58 -13.13 18.41
N HIS A 67 -0.69 -13.45 19.70
CA HIS A 67 -0.61 -12.45 20.77
C HIS A 67 0.73 -11.71 20.78
N ASN A 68 1.83 -12.41 20.53
CA ASN A 68 3.16 -11.81 20.45
C ASN A 68 3.26 -10.86 19.25
N PHE A 69 2.77 -11.28 18.08
CA PHE A 69 2.75 -10.44 16.89
C PHE A 69 1.90 -9.17 17.08
N VAL A 70 0.70 -9.30 17.66
CA VAL A 70 -0.17 -8.14 17.96
C VAL A 70 0.52 -7.17 18.92
N ARG A 71 1.22 -7.68 19.93
CA ARG A 71 1.97 -6.85 20.88
C ARG A 71 3.10 -6.09 20.19
N LEU A 72 3.86 -6.75 19.33
CA LEU A 72 4.90 -6.14 18.52
C LEU A 72 4.32 -5.07 17.59
N ALA A 73 3.27 -5.40 16.84
CA ALA A 73 2.61 -4.45 15.93
C ALA A 73 2.10 -3.20 16.66
N ARG A 74 1.55 -3.35 17.89
CA ARG A 74 1.14 -2.21 18.73
C ARG A 74 2.30 -1.32 19.15
N SER A 75 3.49 -1.88 19.41
CA SER A 75 4.67 -1.06 19.72
C SER A 75 5.13 -0.17 18.57
N TRP A 76 4.83 -0.53 17.32
CA TRP A 76 5.16 0.30 16.15
C TRP A 76 4.20 1.47 15.92
N VAL A 77 3.02 1.45 16.55
CA VAL A 77 2.04 2.55 16.45
C VAL A 77 2.24 3.58 17.57
N ALA A 78 2.90 3.19 18.67
CA ALA A 78 3.14 4.05 19.83
C ALA A 78 4.51 4.76 19.82
N ALA A 79 5.31 4.57 18.77
CA ALA A 79 6.58 5.25 18.51
C ALA A 79 6.40 6.27 17.39
#